data_AF-A0A7W1KNF9-F1
#
_entry.id   AF-A0A7W1KNF9-F1
#
_cell.length_a   1.000
_cell.length_b   1.000
_cell.length_c   1.000
_cell.angle_alpha   90.00
_cell.angle_beta   90.00
_cell.angle_gamma   90.00
#
_symmetry.space_group_name_H-M   'P 1'
#
loop_
_entity.id
_entity.type
_entity.pdbx_description
1 polymer ?
#
loop_
_entity_poly.entity_id
_entity_poly.type
_entity_poly.pdbx_seq_one_letter_code
_entity_poly.pdbx_strand_id
1 'polypeptide(L)' 'AAGVDLGRYDACMRAGKYAGRIQADKNAGIALGVSSTPTLLANGRLYRGRFDSDAITKLVDSLARSSTK' A
#
# COMPACT_ATOMS: atom_id res chain seq x y z
N ALA A 1 -23.97 8.33 6.20
CA ALA A 1 -23.42 7.03 6.66
C ALA A 1 -22.60 6.40 5.53
N ALA A 2 -21.53 5.67 5.83
CA ALA A 2 -20.52 5.20 4.86
C ALA A 2 -20.97 4.09 3.87
N GLY A 3 -22.27 3.79 3.77
CA GLY A 3 -22.82 2.81 2.80
C GLY A 3 -22.44 1.35 3.06
N VAL A 4 -21.99 1.00 4.27
CA VAL A 4 -21.53 -0.34 4.64
C VAL A 4 -22.42 -0.98 5.71
N ASP A 5 -22.51 -2.32 5.68
CA ASP A 5 -23.17 -3.14 6.71
C ASP A 5 -22.27 -3.26 7.95
N LEU A 6 -22.65 -2.54 9.01
CA LEU A 6 -21.90 -2.52 10.26
C LEU A 6 -22.00 -3.84 11.05
N GLY A 7 -23.11 -4.56 10.95
CA GLY A 7 -23.26 -5.86 11.63
C GLY A 7 -22.30 -6.90 11.06
N ARG A 8 -22.17 -6.92 9.73
CA ARG A 8 -21.18 -7.74 9.05
C ARG A 8 -19.74 -7.32 9.37
N TYR A 9 -19.48 -6.01 9.44
CA TYR A 9 -18.16 -5.49 9.81
C TYR A 9 -17.77 -5.93 11.23
N ASP A 10 -18.62 -5.72 12.22
CA ASP A 10 -18.33 -6.05 13.62
C ASP A 10 -18.11 -7.56 13.81
N ALA A 11 -18.90 -8.39 13.13
CA ALA A 11 -18.70 -9.84 13.13
C ALA A 11 -17.35 -10.23 12.52
N CYS A 12 -16.95 -9.59 11.43
CA CYS A 12 -15.65 -9.82 10.80
C CYS A 12 -14.48 -9.41 11.71
N MET A 13 -14.59 -8.25 12.36
CA MET A 13 -13.57 -7.76 13.28
C MET A 13 -13.42 -8.66 14.50
N ARG A 14 -14.52 -9.10 15.11
CA ARG A 14 -14.49 -10.06 16.24
C ARG A 14 -13.93 -11.42 15.84
N ALA A 15 -14.25 -11.92 14.65
CA ALA A 15 -13.75 -13.22 14.19
C ALA A 15 -12.24 -13.23 13.94
N GLY A 16 -11.61 -12.06 13.73
CA GLY A 16 -10.16 -11.97 13.54
C GLY A 16 -9.64 -12.73 12.31
N LYS A 17 -10.52 -13.07 11.36
CA LYS A 17 -10.25 -13.99 10.23
C LYS A 17 -8.97 -13.67 9.45
N TYR A 18 -8.61 -12.38 9.35
CA TYR A 18 -7.47 -11.91 8.56
C TYR A 18 -6.26 -11.47 9.40
N ALA A 19 -6.25 -11.72 10.71
CA ALA A 19 -5.16 -11.30 11.60
C ALA A 19 -3.78 -11.78 11.11
N GLY A 20 -3.69 -13.04 10.66
CA GLY A 20 -2.45 -13.58 10.10
C GLY A 20 -1.97 -12.84 8.84
N ARG A 21 -2.89 -12.48 7.95
CA ARG A 21 -2.57 -11.69 6.74
C ARG A 21 -2.11 -10.28 7.09
N ILE A 22 -2.79 -9.62 8.04
CA ILE A 22 -2.40 -8.29 8.53
C ILE A 22 -0.97 -8.32 9.09
N GLN A 23 -0.65 -9.35 9.87
CA GLN A 23 0.69 -9.50 10.43
C GLN A 23 1.74 -9.78 9.34
N ALA A 24 1.41 -10.59 8.33
CA ALA A 24 2.28 -10.84 7.19
C ALA A 24 2.57 -9.55 6.39
N ASP A 25 1.54 -8.76 6.10
CA ASP A 25 1.68 -7.49 5.38
C ASP A 25 2.52 -6.47 6.17
N LYS A 26 2.32 -6.40 7.50
CA LYS A 26 3.14 -5.58 8.40
C LYS A 26 4.62 -6.00 8.34
N ASN A 27 4.88 -7.30 8.44
CA ASN A 27 6.26 -7.82 8.39
C ASN A 27 6.91 -7.57 7.02
N ALA A 28 6.16 -7.70 5.92
CA ALA A 28 6.65 -7.38 4.58
C ALA A 28 7.04 -5.91 4.45
N GLY A 29 6.24 -4.97 4.99
CA GLY A 29 6.58 -3.55 5.01
C GLY A 29 7.88 -3.27 5.77
N ILE A 30 8.04 -3.87 6.96
CA ILE A 30 9.27 -3.75 7.76
C ILE A 30 10.47 -4.30 7.00
N ALA A 31 10.35 -5.47 6.37
CA ALA A 31 11.43 -6.09 5.60
C ALA A 31 11.85 -5.24 4.37
N LEU A 32 10.92 -4.48 3.80
CA LEU A 32 11.17 -3.54 2.70
C LEU A 32 11.69 -2.16 3.17
N GLY A 33 11.86 -1.96 4.48
CA GLY A 33 12.37 -0.73 5.06
C GLY A 33 11.32 0.39 5.19
N VAL A 34 10.03 0.07 5.17
CA VAL A 34 8.96 1.04 5.42
C VAL A 34 8.94 1.42 6.90
N SER A 35 9.20 2.70 7.19
CA SER A 35 9.25 3.24 8.56
C SER A 35 8.14 4.24 8.88
N SER A 36 7.43 4.75 7.87
CA SER A 36 6.31 5.68 8.04
C SER A 36 5.31 5.55 6.90
N THR A 37 4.12 6.12 7.09
CA THR A 37 3.05 6.16 6.10
C THR A 37 2.67 7.61 5.76
N PRO A 38 2.43 7.95 4.49
CA PRO A 38 2.48 7.08 3.32
C PRO A 38 3.92 6.80 2.84
N THR A 39 4.18 5.58 2.36
CA THR A 39 5.40 5.19 1.63
C THR A 39 4.97 4.48 0.34
N LEU A 40 5.56 4.86 -0.79
CA LEU A 40 5.33 4.19 -2.07
C LEU A 40 6.55 3.34 -2.44
N LEU A 41 6.29 2.22 -3.10
CA LEU A 41 7.30 1.41 -3.75
C LEU A 41 7.04 1.40 -5.25
N ALA A 42 8.06 1.71 -6.04
CA ALA A 42 8.04 1.63 -7.50
C ALA A 42 9.07 0.58 -7.95
N ASN A 43 8.61 -0.47 -8.63
CA ASN A 43 9.42 -1.63 -9.02
C ASN A 43 10.25 -2.19 -7.85
N GLY A 44 9.61 -2.34 -6.68
CA GLY A 44 10.26 -2.89 -5.47
C GLY A 44 11.21 -1.94 -4.75
N ARG A 45 11.38 -0.70 -5.21
CA ARG A 45 12.26 0.31 -4.58
C ARG A 45 11.44 1.40 -3.90
N LEU A 46 11.87 1.80 -2.71
CA LEU A 46 11.27 2.91 -1.98
C LEU A 46 11.34 4.21 -2.80
N TYR A 47 10.17 4.82 -3.03
CA TYR A 47 10.05 6.12 -3.66
C TYR A 47 10.25 7.22 -2.61
N ARG A 48 11.25 8.09 -2.83
CA ARG A 48 11.62 9.19 -1.94
C ARG A 48 11.29 10.57 -2.50
N GLY A 49 10.53 10.63 -3.59
CA GLY A 49 10.13 11.89 -4.21
C GLY A 49 8.90 12.50 -3.55
N ARG A 50 8.38 13.58 -4.14
CA ARG A 50 7.15 14.22 -3.66
C ARG A 50 5.93 13.34 -3.92
N PHE A 51 4.94 13.46 -3.04
CA PHE A 51 3.69 12.67 -3.08
C PHE A 51 2.53 13.42 -3.74
N ASP A 52 2.82 14.48 -4.51
CA ASP A 52 1.82 15.15 -5.33
C ASP A 52 1.52 14.36 -6.61
N SER A 53 0.33 14.58 -7.17
CA SER A 53 -0.18 13.86 -8.35
C SER A 53 0.77 13.96 -9.55
N ASP A 54 1.37 15.13 -9.76
CA ASP A 54 2.28 15.36 -10.89
C ASP A 54 3.57 14.56 -10.73
N ALA A 55 4.13 14.51 -9.52
CA ALA A 55 5.33 13.73 -9.22
C ALA A 55 5.09 12.23 -9.40
N ILE A 56 3.94 11.72 -8.94
CA ILE A 56 3.57 10.30 -9.13
C ILE A 56 3.32 9.99 -10.61
N THR A 57 2.64 10.87 -11.35
CA THR A 57 2.42 10.71 -12.80
C THR A 57 3.76 10.61 -13.53
N LYS A 58 4.68 11.54 -13.26
CA LYS A 58 6.03 11.52 -13.86
C LYS A 58 6.80 10.24 -13.51
N LEU A 59 6.68 9.75 -12.27
CA LEU A 59 7.27 8.48 -11.86
C LEU A 59 6.72 7.33 -12.71
N VAL A 60 5.40 7.18 -12.77
CA VAL A 60 4.75 6.10 -13.53
C VAL A 60 5.11 6.16 -15.01
N ASP A 61 5.06 7.34 -15.62
CA ASP A 61 5.44 7.56 -17.02
C ASP A 61 6.90 7.15 -17.29
N SER A 62 7.80 7.45 -16.35
CA SER A 62 9.22 7.08 -16.47
C SER A 62 9.43 5.56 -16.43
N LEU A 63 8.67 4.86 -15.59
CA LEU A 63 8.75 3.41 -15.44
C LEU A 63 8.16 2.69 -16.66
N ALA A 64 7.04 3.18 -17.19
CA ALA A 64 6.40 2.63 -18.38
C ALA A 64 7.31 2.70 -19.62
N ARG A 65 8.00 3.84 -19.82
CA ARG A 65 8.97 3.98 -20.93
C ARG A 65 10.18 3.07 -20.80
N SER A 66 10.62 2.81 -19.57
CA SER A 66 11.82 2.00 -19.30
C SER A 66 11.59 0.50 -19.48
N SER A 67 10.33 0.04 -19.50
CA SER A 67 9.97 -1.37 -19.65
C SER A 67 9.89 -1.86 -21.10
N THR A 68 10.02 -0.97 -22.09
CA THR A 68 9.91 -1.27 -23.53
C THR A 68 11.28 -1.37 -24.21
N LYS A 69 12.34 -1.64 -23.45
CA LYS A 69 13.70 -1.84 -23.95
C LYS A 69 14.23 -3.18 -23.46
#